data_AF-A0A950TEF8-F1
#
_entry.id   AF-A0A950TEF8-F1
#
_cell.length_a   1.000
_cell.length_b   1.000
_cell.length_c   1.000
_cell.angle_alpha   90.00
_cell.angle_beta   90.00
_cell.angle_gamma   90.00
#
_symmetry.space_group_name_H-M   'P 1'
#
loop_
_entity.id
_entity.type
_entity.pdbx_description
1 polymer ?
#
loop_
_entity_poly.entity_id
_entity_poly.type
_entity_poly.pdbx_seq_one_letter_code
_entity_poly.pdbx_strand_id
1 'polypeptide(L)'
;MGNPRNPTGKGGFKPGQSGNPGGRPRQFTEVLELLRDDSQASIDRLKYLREHGKLDSVQAYCANALLDRAWGRPAQAVLQAGSTHSAAFVEFLESINGESRRLPPGNEKFGGDEYPKTDDAPGND
;
A
#
# COMPACT_ATOMS: atom_id res chain seq x y z
N MET A 1 6.69 -8.61 -30.98
CA MET A 1 5.44 -8.07 -30.40
C MET A 1 5.60 -7.99 -28.88
N GLY A 2 5.41 -6.81 -28.29
CA GLY A 2 5.53 -6.59 -26.85
C GLY A 2 4.35 -7.22 -26.09
N ASN A 3 4.61 -7.67 -24.86
CA ASN A 3 3.59 -8.27 -24.00
C ASN A 3 2.44 -7.27 -23.74
N PRO A 4 1.16 -7.60 -23.98
CA PRO A 4 0.04 -6.67 -23.81
C PRO A 4 -0.12 -6.14 -22.37
N ARG A 5 0.50 -6.80 -21.38
CA ARG A 5 0.54 -6.35 -19.98
C ARG A 5 1.66 -5.34 -19.67
N ASN A 6 2.63 -5.15 -20.56
CA ASN A 6 3.67 -4.12 -20.46
C ASN A 6 3.94 -3.51 -21.84
N PRO A 7 3.10 -2.55 -22.28
CA PRO A 7 3.13 -2.01 -23.65
C PRO A 7 4.41 -1.26 -24.00
N THR A 8 5.08 -0.67 -23.02
CA THR A 8 6.31 0.13 -23.17
C THR A 8 7.59 -0.69 -23.01
N GLY A 9 7.50 -1.96 -22.59
CA GLY A 9 8.66 -2.84 -22.36
C GLY A 9 9.59 -2.41 -21.20
N LYS A 10 9.33 -1.26 -20.56
CA LYS A 10 10.10 -0.68 -19.46
C LYS A 10 9.29 -0.78 -18.17
N GLY A 11 9.85 -1.39 -17.12
CA GLY A 11 9.24 -1.41 -15.77
C GLY A 11 8.36 -2.61 -15.42
N GLY A 12 8.40 -3.70 -16.20
CA GLY A 12 7.69 -4.93 -15.84
C GLY A 12 8.44 -5.74 -14.78
N PHE A 13 7.72 -6.29 -13.80
CA PHE A 13 8.27 -7.31 -12.89
C PHE A 13 8.69 -8.52 -13.73
N LYS A 14 9.98 -8.85 -13.71
CA LYS A 14 10.49 -10.02 -14.43
C LYS A 14 10.08 -11.29 -13.68
N PRO A 15 9.54 -12.31 -14.35
CA PRO A 15 9.22 -13.58 -13.71
C PRO A 15 10.48 -14.16 -13.05
N GLY A 16 10.36 -14.53 -11.77
CA GLY A 16 11.49 -15.00 -10.96
C GLY A 16 12.34 -13.90 -10.32
N GLN A 17 12.09 -12.62 -10.61
CA GLN A 17 12.78 -11.51 -9.98
C GLN A 17 11.79 -10.68 -9.14
N SER A 18 11.94 -10.73 -7.82
CA SER A 18 11.23 -9.83 -6.91
C SER A 18 11.56 -8.38 -7.29
N GLY A 19 10.54 -7.52 -7.40
CA GLY A 19 10.76 -6.08 -7.59
C GLY A 19 11.27 -5.38 -6.33
N ASN A 20 11.30 -6.08 -5.21
CA ASN A 20 12.07 -5.69 -4.04
C ASN A 20 13.09 -6.79 -3.70
N PRO A 21 14.24 -6.82 -4.39
CA PRO A 21 15.26 -7.84 -4.17
C PRO A 21 15.90 -7.75 -2.78
N GLY A 22 15.84 -6.59 -2.12
CA GLY A 22 16.32 -6.40 -0.74
C GLY A 22 15.33 -6.88 0.34
N GLY A 23 14.13 -7.32 -0.06
CA GLY A 23 13.08 -7.70 0.87
C GLY A 23 12.57 -6.52 1.70
N ARG A 24 11.74 -6.80 2.73
CA ARG A 24 11.32 -5.77 3.68
C ARG A 24 12.59 -5.14 4.29
N PRO A 25 12.76 -3.80 4.21
CA PRO A 25 13.93 -3.17 4.79
C PRO A 25 14.08 -3.62 6.24
N ARG A 26 15.29 -4.08 6.60
CA ARG A 26 15.59 -4.52 7.96
C ARG A 26 15.28 -3.33 8.87
N GLN A 27 14.28 -3.49 9.72
CA GLN A 27 14.00 -2.52 10.76
C GLN A 27 15.27 -2.34 11.60
N PHE A 28 15.48 -1.18 12.20
CA PHE A 28 16.60 -0.92 13.10
C PHE A 28 16.52 -1.86 14.32
N THR A 29 17.01 -3.09 14.17
CA THR A 29 16.86 -4.17 15.15
C THR A 29 17.50 -3.79 16.48
N GLU A 30 18.65 -3.12 16.42
CA GLU A 30 19.35 -2.59 17.59
C GLU A 30 18.51 -1.57 18.38
N VAL A 31 17.81 -0.67 17.69
CA VAL A 31 16.90 0.30 18.33
C VAL A 31 15.69 -0.40 18.94
N LEU A 32 15.15 -1.42 18.25
CA LEU A 32 14.03 -2.21 18.78
C LEU A 32 14.42 -3.05 20.00
N GLU A 33 15.64 -3.57 20.05
CA GLU A 33 16.18 -4.29 21.21
C GLU A 33 16.34 -3.36 22.41
N LEU A 34 16.96 -2.19 22.21
CA LEU A 34 17.08 -1.17 23.26
C LEU A 34 15.71 -0.74 23.81
N LEU A 35 14.72 -0.54 22.94
CA LEU A 35 13.36 -0.17 23.34
C LEU A 35 12.60 -1.31 24.04
N ARG A 36 12.93 -2.58 23.74
CA ARG A 36 12.38 -3.72 24.47
C ARG A 36 12.96 -3.80 25.87
N ASP A 37 14.25 -3.52 26.03
CA ASP A 37 14.88 -3.48 27.35
C ASP A 37 14.33 -2.33 28.20
N ASP A 38 14.01 -1.18 27.59
CA ASP A 38 13.40 -0.03 28.28
C ASP A 38 11.89 -0.21 28.62
N SER A 39 11.31 -1.35 28.24
CA SER A 39 9.89 -1.63 28.51
C SER A 39 9.56 -1.66 30.00
N GLN A 40 10.48 -2.12 30.84
CA GLN A 40 10.30 -2.17 32.29
C GLN A 40 10.19 -0.76 32.90
N ALA A 41 11.13 0.13 32.55
CA ALA A 41 11.11 1.52 33.01
C ALA A 41 9.85 2.25 32.53
N SER A 42 9.41 1.97 31.29
CA SER A 42 8.17 2.50 30.74
C SER A 42 6.93 2.04 31.51
N ILE A 43 6.87 0.77 31.92
CA ILE A 43 5.78 0.23 32.74
C ILE A 43 5.75 0.90 34.12
N ASP A 44 6.90 1.07 34.76
CA ASP A 44 6.97 1.71 36.06
C ASP A 44 6.60 3.20 35.99
N ARG A 45 6.93 3.85 34.87
CA ARG A 45 6.45 5.22 34.61
C ARG A 45 4.92 5.28 34.47
N LEU A 46 4.29 4.31 33.79
CA LEU A 46 2.83 4.24 33.69
C LEU A 46 2.16 4.01 35.05
N LYS A 47 2.73 3.15 35.91
CA LYS A 47 2.24 2.95 37.29
C LYS A 47 2.29 4.26 38.07
N TYR A 48 3.42 4.97 38.00
CA TYR A 48 3.57 6.28 38.65
C TYR A 48 2.53 7.28 38.14
N LEU A 49 2.34 7.39 36.82
CA LEU A 49 1.39 8.34 36.23
C LEU A 49 -0.06 7.99 36.56
N ARG A 50 -0.39 6.70 36.74
CA ARG A 50 -1.69 6.25 37.21
C ARG A 50 -1.98 6.74 38.64
N GLU A 51 -0.98 6.76 39.52
CA GLU A 51 -1.15 7.10 40.93
C GLU A 51 -0.97 8.60 41.23
N HIS A 52 -0.13 9.29 40.45
CA HIS A 52 0.28 10.68 40.70
C HIS A 52 -0.02 11.63 39.53
N GLY A 53 -0.74 11.17 38.51
CA GLY A 53 -1.11 11.99 37.37
C GLY A 53 -1.98 13.17 37.79
N LYS A 54 -1.73 14.36 37.21
CA LYS A 54 -2.50 15.58 37.55
C LYS A 54 -3.95 15.55 37.04
N LEU A 55 -4.21 14.80 35.97
CA LEU A 55 -5.49 14.72 35.30
C LEU A 55 -6.03 13.30 35.42
N ASP A 56 -7.29 13.16 35.80
CA ASP A 56 -7.96 11.87 35.93
C ASP A 56 -7.98 11.10 34.60
N SER A 57 -8.06 11.81 33.47
CA SER A 57 -7.98 11.22 32.13
C SER A 57 -6.65 10.52 31.88
N VAL A 58 -5.54 11.09 32.37
CA VAL A 58 -4.20 10.48 32.26
C VAL A 58 -4.13 9.24 33.14
N GLN A 59 -4.68 9.31 34.35
CA GLN A 59 -4.68 8.17 35.27
C GLN A 59 -5.50 6.99 34.70
N ALA A 60 -6.71 7.27 34.22
CA ALA A 60 -7.59 6.28 33.58
C ALA A 60 -6.97 5.68 32.31
N TYR A 61 -6.31 6.52 31.49
CA TYR A 61 -5.57 6.04 30.32
C TYR A 61 -4.43 5.10 30.72
N CYS A 62 -3.63 5.45 31.72
CA CYS A 62 -2.53 4.61 32.20
C CYS A 62 -3.04 3.28 32.77
N ALA A 63 -4.15 3.30 33.52
CA ALA A 63 -4.79 2.10 34.03
C ALA A 63 -5.23 1.18 32.87
N ASN A 64 -6.01 1.68 31.91
CA ASN A 64 -6.44 0.91 30.75
C ASN A 64 -5.26 0.40 29.91
N ALA A 65 -4.23 1.23 29.72
CA ALA A 65 -3.02 0.85 28.99
C ALA A 65 -2.28 -0.33 29.64
N LEU A 66 -2.24 -0.41 30.97
CA LEU A 66 -1.68 -1.55 31.69
C LEU A 66 -2.57 -2.79 31.55
N LEU A 67 -3.89 -2.63 31.68
CA LEU A 67 -4.85 -3.74 31.54
C LEU A 67 -4.81 -4.35 30.13
N ASP A 68 -4.86 -3.51 29.09
CA ASP A 68 -4.81 -3.92 27.68
C ASP A 68 -3.54 -4.74 27.35
N ARG A 69 -2.43 -4.51 28.06
CA ARG A 69 -1.17 -5.25 27.87
C ARG A 69 -1.14 -6.57 28.63
N ALA A 70 -1.73 -6.62 29.83
CA ALA A 70 -1.73 -7.81 30.67
C ALA A 70 -2.77 -8.85 30.23
N TRP A 71 -3.94 -8.40 29.75
CA TRP A 71 -5.05 -9.29 29.38
C TRP A 71 -5.43 -9.24 27.89
N GLY A 72 -4.81 -8.34 27.12
CA GLY A 72 -5.18 -8.10 25.74
C GLY A 72 -6.36 -7.14 25.60
N ARG A 73 -6.55 -6.62 24.38
CA ARG A 73 -7.70 -5.76 24.04
C ARG A 73 -8.90 -6.65 23.69
N PRO A 74 -10.13 -6.18 23.96
CA PRO A 74 -11.34 -6.90 23.54
C PRO A 74 -11.33 -7.11 22.02
N ALA A 75 -11.91 -8.24 21.58
CA ALA A 75 -11.97 -8.59 20.17
C ALA A 75 -12.66 -7.47 19.37
N GLN A 76 -11.98 -7.00 18.32
CA GLN A 76 -12.55 -6.01 17.43
C GLN A 76 -13.65 -6.68 16.59
N ALA A 77 -14.87 -6.19 16.71
CA ALA A 77 -15.97 -6.65 15.86
C ALA A 77 -15.65 -6.30 14.40
N VAL A 78 -15.53 -7.32 13.55
CA VAL A 78 -15.48 -7.14 12.10
C VAL A 78 -16.91 -6.98 11.63
N LEU A 79 -17.35 -5.73 11.46
CA LEU A 79 -18.56 -5.45 10.70
C LEU A 79 -18.23 -5.75 9.24
N GLN A 80 -18.76 -6.86 8.71
CA GLN A 80 -18.78 -7.10 7.28
C GLN A 80 -19.73 -6.07 6.66
N ALA A 81 -19.22 -4.87 6.40
CA ALA A 81 -19.80 -4.02 5.38
C ALA A 81 -19.65 -4.82 4.09
N GLY A 82 -20.75 -5.41 3.59
CA GLY A 82 -20.79 -5.84 2.20
C GLY A 82 -20.26 -4.67 1.38
N SER A 83 -19.24 -4.93 0.56
CA SER A 83 -18.50 -3.90 -0.16
C SER A 83 -19.37 -3.31 -1.27
N THR A 84 -20.45 -2.65 -0.90
CA THR A 84 -21.16 -1.71 -1.75
C THR A 84 -20.36 -0.43 -1.63
N HIS A 85 -19.42 -0.27 -2.55
CA HIS A 85 -18.79 1.03 -2.77
C HIS A 85 -19.89 2.09 -2.90
N SER A 86 -19.67 3.27 -2.31
CA SER A 86 -20.62 4.37 -2.49
C SER A 86 -20.80 4.65 -3.98
N ALA A 87 -22.01 5.04 -4.38
CA ALA A 87 -22.33 5.32 -5.78
C ALA A 87 -21.32 6.29 -6.44
N ALA A 88 -20.87 7.30 -5.68
CA ALA A 88 -19.86 8.25 -6.11
C ALA A 88 -18.48 7.60 -6.39
N PHE A 89 -18.10 6.56 -5.65
CA PHE A 89 -16.85 5.83 -5.89
C PHE A 89 -16.96 4.91 -7.11
N VAL A 90 -18.12 4.32 -7.36
CA VAL A 90 -18.38 3.52 -8.57
C VAL A 90 -18.35 4.42 -9.81
N GLU A 91 -19.02 5.57 -9.77
CA GLU A 91 -19.03 6.58 -10.83
C GLU A 91 -17.62 7.11 -11.14
N PHE A 92 -16.80 7.31 -10.11
CA PHE A 92 -15.39 7.69 -10.25
C PHE A 92 -14.54 6.59 -10.91
N LEU A 93 -14.75 5.31 -10.58
CA LEU A 93 -14.02 4.22 -11.23
C LEU A 93 -14.44 4.03 -12.68
N GLU A 94 -15.72 4.25 -12.99
CA GLU A 94 -16.24 4.24 -14.35
C GLU A 94 -15.67 5.39 -15.18
N SER A 95 -15.52 6.59 -14.61
CA SER A 95 -14.91 7.73 -15.31
C SER A 95 -13.42 7.50 -15.67
N ILE A 96 -12.70 6.74 -14.84
CA ILE A 96 -11.29 6.38 -15.12
C ILE A 96 -11.16 5.36 -16.26
N ASN A 97 -12.18 4.51 -16.49
CA ASN A 97 -12.12 3.37 -17.39
C ASN A 97 -12.20 3.70 -18.90
N GLY A 98 -12.22 4.97 -19.31
CA GLY A 98 -12.30 5.36 -20.72
C GLY A 98 -11.18 6.28 -21.23
N GLU A 99 -10.63 7.16 -20.39
CA GLU A 99 -9.75 8.24 -20.88
C GLU A 99 -8.25 7.96 -20.71
N SER A 100 -7.87 7.11 -19.75
CA SER A 100 -6.46 6.87 -19.41
C SER A 100 -5.76 5.86 -20.32
N ARG A 101 -6.53 5.11 -21.13
CA ARG A 101 -6.00 4.22 -22.16
C ARG A 101 -6.62 4.63 -23.49
N ARG A 102 -5.90 5.44 -24.28
CA ARG A 102 -6.20 5.70 -25.70
C ARG A 102 -6.13 4.41 -26.52
N LEU A 103 -7.00 3.45 -26.22
CA LEU A 103 -7.24 2.26 -27.02
C LEU A 103 -8.43 2.60 -27.91
N PRO A 104 -8.28 2.48 -29.25
CA PRO A 104 -9.39 2.77 -30.14
C PRO A 104 -10.56 1.83 -29.81
N PRO A 105 -11.81 2.34 -29.83
CA PRO A 105 -12.99 1.50 -29.62
C PRO A 105 -13.03 0.45 -30.72
N GLY A 106 -12.96 -0.81 -30.31
CA GLY A 106 -12.82 -1.93 -31.22
C GLY A 106 -14.12 -2.23 -31.93
N ASN A 107 -14.30 -1.68 -33.14
CA ASN A 107 -15.23 -2.16 -34.18
C ASN A 107 -15.39 -1.18 -35.36
N GLU A 108 -14.30 -0.73 -35.99
CA GLU A 108 -14.41 -0.19 -37.36
C GLU A 108 -13.34 -0.81 -38.26
N LYS A 109 -13.82 -1.26 -39.42
CA LYS A 109 -13.07 -1.99 -40.42
C LYS A 109 -12.00 -1.07 -41.03
N PHE A 110 -10.73 -1.28 -40.72
CA PHE A 110 -9.66 -0.81 -41.58
C PHE A 110 -9.37 -1.90 -42.61
N GLY A 111 -10.12 -1.81 -43.72
CA GLY A 111 -9.76 -2.42 -45.00
C GLY A 111 -8.44 -1.83 -45.51
N GLY A 112 -7.90 -2.50 -46.53
CA GLY A 112 -6.62 -2.17 -47.15
C GLY A 112 -6.49 -0.68 -47.49
N ASP A 113 -5.31 -0.13 -47.25
CA ASP A 113 -4.38 0.26 -48.31
C ASP A 113 -3.15 0.94 -47.68
N GLU A 114 -1.97 0.53 -48.16
CA GLU A 114 -0.67 1.21 -48.12
C GLU A 114 -0.25 1.97 -46.84
N TYR A 115 0.67 1.37 -46.08
CA TYR A 115 1.64 2.17 -45.32
C TYR A 115 2.73 2.64 -46.30
N PRO A 116 3.02 3.96 -46.40
CA PRO A 116 4.10 4.44 -47.23
C PRO A 116 5.42 3.89 -46.67
N LYS A 117 6.20 3.23 -47.55
CA LYS A 117 7.57 2.84 -47.25
C LYS A 117 8.35 4.11 -46.94
N THR A 118 8.87 4.19 -45.72
CA THR A 118 9.96 5.11 -45.41
C THR A 118 11.24 4.39 -45.76
N ASP A 119 11.65 4.57 -47.02
CA ASP A 119 13.05 4.48 -47.37
C ASP A 119 13.81 5.58 -46.59
N ASP A 120 15.06 5.31 -46.22
CA ASP A 120 16.03 6.22 -45.57
C ASP A 120 16.07 6.25 -44.03
N ALA A 121 16.83 5.29 -43.46
CA ALA A 121 17.57 5.54 -42.21
C ALA A 121 19.07 5.25 -42.47
N PRO A 122 19.99 6.20 -42.24
CA PRO A 122 21.41 6.03 -42.53
C PRO A 122 22.04 4.99 -41.60
N GLY A 123 22.86 4.12 -42.20
CA GLY A 123 23.70 3.16 -41.48
C GLY A 123 24.77 3.90 -40.66
N ASN A 124 24.93 3.48 -39.40
CA ASN A 124 26.08 3.86 -38.61
C ASN A 124 27.20 2.86 -38.89
N ASP A 125 28.30 3.38 -39.43
CA ASP A 125 29.64 2.78 -39.37
C ASP A 125 30.22 2.87 -37.94
#